data_AF-A0A3D3L9C7-F1
#
_entry.id   AF-A0A3D3L9C7-F1
#
_cell.length_a   1.000
_cell.length_b   1.000
_cell.length_c   1.000
_cell.angle_alpha   90.00
_cell.angle_beta   90.00
_cell.angle_gamma   90.00
#
_symmetry.space_group_name_H-M   'P 1'
#
loop_
_entity.id
_entity.type
_entity.pdbx_description
1 polymer ?
#
loop_
_entity_poly.entity_id
_entity_poly.type
_entity_poly.pdbx_seq_one_letter_code
_entity_poly.pdbx_strand_id
1 'polypeptide(L)'
;MKRLTLRLAFPLLTAAAHAQSYSITSRIIAGGGGTSSGGAYAVTGAIAQPEASPPSTGGGYGISGGFFGQYMALQQTGAPHLTIRSVGGNVQVVWGSNVPGWVLQANNTDLAPENWLDVAGTPTVMGAEQFLQFAAGGGRVFFRLRKL
;
A
#
# COMPACT_ATOMS: atom_id res chain seq x y z
N MET A 1 -51.44 9.01 77.65
CA MET A 1 -50.35 9.91 77.18
C MET A 1 -50.08 9.59 75.72
N LYS A 2 -50.31 10.55 74.82
CA LYS A 2 -50.31 10.36 73.35
C LYS A 2 -48.86 10.28 72.85
N ARG A 3 -48.50 9.22 72.10
CA ARG A 3 -47.18 9.11 71.44
C ARG A 3 -47.28 9.71 70.04
N LEU A 4 -46.55 10.79 69.82
CA LEU A 4 -46.41 11.48 68.54
C LEU A 4 -45.20 10.89 67.81
N THR A 5 -45.43 10.15 66.72
CA THR A 5 -44.36 9.54 65.93
C THR A 5 -43.99 10.48 64.78
N LEU A 6 -42.86 11.19 64.90
CA LEU A 6 -42.34 12.10 63.89
C LEU A 6 -41.64 11.28 62.79
N ARG A 7 -42.19 11.24 61.58
CA ARG A 7 -41.55 10.62 60.41
C ARG A 7 -40.57 11.63 59.80
N LEU A 8 -39.27 11.38 59.97
CA LEU A 8 -38.20 12.14 59.34
C LEU A 8 -38.05 11.63 57.89
N ALA A 9 -38.46 12.44 56.91
CA ALA A 9 -38.25 12.17 55.50
C ALA A 9 -36.79 12.48 55.14
N PHE A 10 -36.04 11.46 54.70
CA PHE A 10 -34.65 11.57 54.26
C PHE A 10 -34.64 11.84 52.75
N PRO A 11 -34.19 13.02 52.25
CA PRO A 11 -34.09 13.23 50.82
C PRO A 11 -32.90 12.43 50.27
N LEU A 12 -33.16 11.45 49.40
CA LEU A 12 -32.13 10.78 48.62
C LEU A 12 -31.50 11.80 47.66
N LEU A 13 -30.26 12.21 47.93
CA LEU A 13 -29.45 12.95 46.96
C LEU A 13 -29.03 11.96 45.86
N THR A 14 -29.71 11.99 44.72
CA THR A 14 -29.25 11.28 43.51
C THR A 14 -28.03 12.00 42.96
N ALA A 15 -26.83 11.47 43.19
CA ALA A 15 -25.62 11.92 42.50
C ALA A 15 -25.79 11.67 40.99
N ALA A 16 -25.76 12.73 40.19
CA ALA A 16 -25.79 12.60 38.74
C ALA A 16 -24.50 11.91 38.28
N ALA A 17 -24.62 10.69 37.76
CA ALA A 17 -23.50 10.00 37.13
C ALA A 17 -23.20 10.69 35.80
N HIS A 18 -22.06 11.39 35.72
CA HIS A 18 -21.57 11.94 34.46
C HIS A 18 -20.96 10.81 33.61
N ALA A 19 -21.63 10.45 32.52
CA ALA A 19 -21.03 9.62 31.48
C ALA A 19 -19.91 10.41 30.79
N GLN A 20 -18.79 9.76 30.48
CA GLN A 20 -17.67 10.40 29.80
C GLN A 20 -18.04 10.65 28.33
N SER A 21 -17.80 11.86 27.82
CA SER A 21 -17.93 12.16 26.39
C SER A 21 -16.73 11.61 25.63
N TYR A 22 -16.76 10.32 25.31
CA TYR A 22 -15.79 9.75 24.39
C TYR A 22 -16.16 10.17 22.97
N SER A 23 -15.29 10.95 22.32
CA SER A 23 -15.38 11.21 20.88
C SER A 23 -14.25 10.47 20.17
N ILE A 24 -14.63 9.66 19.18
CA ILE A 24 -13.68 9.17 18.18
C ILE A 24 -13.57 10.28 17.13
N THR A 25 -12.52 11.10 17.21
CA THR A 25 -12.31 12.26 16.33
C THR A 25 -11.73 11.89 14.97
N SER A 26 -11.29 10.65 14.77
CA SER A 26 -10.72 10.18 13.51
C SER A 26 -11.41 8.90 13.04
N ARG A 27 -11.70 8.84 11.74
CA ARG A 27 -12.21 7.66 11.04
C ARG A 27 -11.27 7.36 9.89
N ILE A 28 -10.97 6.08 9.69
CA ILE A 28 -10.06 5.60 8.64
C ILE A 28 -10.89 4.95 7.53
N ILE A 29 -10.59 5.27 6.26
CA ILE A 29 -10.96 4.44 5.12
C ILE A 29 -9.67 3.74 4.66
N ALA A 30 -9.38 2.58 5.25
CA ALA A 30 -8.21 1.81 4.87
C ALA A 30 -8.46 1.19 3.49
N GLY A 31 -7.54 1.43 2.54
CA GLY A 31 -7.60 0.79 1.21
C GLY A 31 -8.63 1.38 0.24
N GLY A 32 -8.95 2.68 0.34
CA GLY A 32 -9.78 3.36 -0.65
C GLY A 32 -9.07 3.51 -2.01
N GLY A 33 -9.81 3.46 -3.12
CA GLY A 33 -9.27 3.53 -4.47
C GLY A 33 -10.08 2.71 -5.48
N GLY A 34 -9.61 2.66 -6.73
CA GLY A 34 -10.23 1.86 -7.78
C GLY A 34 -10.08 2.48 -9.18
N THR A 35 -10.53 1.74 -10.19
CA THR A 35 -10.66 2.23 -11.56
C THR A 35 -12.09 2.68 -11.80
N SER A 36 -12.27 3.95 -12.17
CA SER A 36 -13.50 4.45 -12.78
C SER A 36 -13.31 4.47 -14.29
N SER A 37 -14.27 3.95 -15.05
CA SER A 37 -14.21 3.91 -16.51
C SER A 37 -15.50 4.39 -17.15
N GLY A 38 -15.41 5.09 -18.28
CA GLY A 38 -16.53 5.53 -19.09
C GLY A 38 -16.13 5.70 -20.56
N GLY A 39 -16.71 4.89 -21.45
CA GLY A 39 -16.32 4.85 -22.86
C GLY A 39 -14.85 4.45 -23.04
N ALA A 40 -14.08 5.27 -23.75
CA ALA A 40 -12.66 5.05 -24.01
C ALA A 40 -11.72 5.50 -22.87
N TYR A 41 -12.26 6.05 -21.78
CA TYR A 41 -11.45 6.65 -20.71
C TYR A 41 -11.53 5.83 -19.43
N ALA A 42 -10.38 5.69 -18.77
CA ALA A 42 -10.27 5.07 -17.44
C ALA A 42 -9.38 5.94 -16.55
N VAL A 43 -9.81 6.14 -15.30
CA VAL A 43 -9.06 6.82 -14.24
C VAL A 43 -8.87 5.82 -13.12
N THR A 44 -7.62 5.48 -12.83
CA THR A 44 -7.26 4.65 -11.69
C THR A 44 -6.66 5.53 -10.61
N GLY A 45 -7.25 5.50 -9.43
CA GLY A 45 -6.76 6.23 -8.26
C GLY A 45 -6.61 5.31 -7.06
N ALA A 46 -5.78 5.72 -6.11
CA ALA A 46 -5.67 5.07 -4.82
C ALA A 46 -5.61 6.17 -3.74
N ILE A 47 -6.25 5.93 -2.60
CA ILE A 47 -6.33 6.88 -1.49
C ILE A 47 -5.21 6.55 -0.50
N ALA A 48 -4.34 7.53 -0.27
CA ALA A 48 -3.27 7.42 0.71
C ALA A 48 -3.78 7.74 2.11
N GLN A 49 -3.21 7.07 3.10
CA GLN A 49 -3.07 7.66 4.42
C GLN A 49 -1.58 7.87 4.70
N PRO A 50 -1.13 9.11 5.00
CA PRO A 50 0.11 9.29 5.74
C PRO A 50 -0.16 8.83 7.18
N GLU A 51 0.17 7.58 7.53
CA GLU A 51 0.09 7.10 8.92
C GLU A 51 1.16 7.74 9.81
N ALA A 52 2.30 8.13 9.24
CA ALA A 52 3.34 8.88 9.93
C ALA A 52 3.34 10.33 9.42
N SER A 53 3.45 11.27 10.34
CA SER A 53 4.00 12.61 10.08
C SER A 53 5.51 12.46 9.70
N PRO A 54 6.38 13.50 9.66
CA PRO A 54 7.76 13.37 9.16
C PRO A 54 8.46 12.07 9.61
N PRO A 55 9.26 11.42 8.74
CA PRO A 55 9.88 10.13 9.04
C PRO A 55 10.52 10.12 10.43
N SER A 56 10.21 9.10 11.23
CA SER A 56 10.83 8.92 12.53
C SER A 56 12.29 8.54 12.32
N THR A 57 13.22 9.41 12.69
CA THR A 57 14.67 9.19 12.51
C THR A 57 15.34 8.81 13.83
N GLY A 58 16.36 7.97 13.75
CA GLY A 58 17.19 7.53 14.88
C GLY A 58 18.55 7.07 14.39
N GLY A 59 19.60 7.86 14.65
CA GLY A 59 20.93 7.61 14.07
C GLY A 59 20.91 7.69 12.54
N GLY A 60 21.47 6.67 11.86
CA GLY A 60 21.44 6.54 10.40
C GLY A 60 20.17 5.88 9.84
N TYR A 61 19.16 5.62 10.67
CA TYR A 61 17.93 4.95 10.27
C TYR A 61 16.74 5.90 10.29
N GLY A 62 15.78 5.67 9.40
CA GLY A 62 14.52 6.40 9.32
C GLY A 62 13.37 5.45 9.02
N ILE A 63 12.23 5.66 9.68
CA ILE A 63 10.98 4.95 9.45
C ILE A 63 9.98 5.96 8.90
N SER A 64 9.60 5.77 7.63
CA SER A 64 8.49 6.49 7.01
C SER A 64 7.28 5.56 7.00
N GLY A 65 6.18 5.99 7.63
CA GLY A 65 4.90 5.29 7.60
C GLY A 65 3.98 5.83 6.49
N GLY A 66 2.92 5.09 6.20
CA GLY A 66 1.92 5.47 5.21
C GLY A 66 1.83 4.49 4.03
N PHE A 67 0.62 4.36 3.49
CA PHE A 67 0.32 3.44 2.37
C PHE A 67 1.09 3.77 1.08
N PHE A 68 1.42 5.05 0.86
CA PHE A 68 2.32 5.50 -0.21
C PHE A 68 3.65 5.97 0.37
N GLY A 69 4.40 5.06 1.00
CA GLY A 69 5.76 5.35 1.43
C GLY A 69 6.63 5.69 0.22
N GLN A 70 7.00 6.97 0.07
CA GLN A 70 7.93 7.63 -0.87
C GLN A 70 7.78 7.36 -2.39
N TYR A 71 7.28 6.20 -2.81
CA TYR A 71 7.16 5.77 -4.20
C TYR A 71 5.79 5.11 -4.42
N MET A 72 5.04 5.59 -5.40
CA MET A 72 3.78 4.97 -5.84
C MET A 72 4.02 4.12 -7.10
N ALA A 73 3.73 2.82 -7.02
CA ALA A 73 3.63 1.95 -8.18
C ALA A 73 2.16 1.64 -8.46
N LEU A 74 1.61 2.21 -9.54
CA LEU A 74 0.25 1.93 -10.00
C LEU A 74 0.31 0.94 -11.16
N GLN A 75 -0.47 -0.14 -11.09
CA GLN A 75 -0.65 -1.04 -12.24
C GLN A 75 -1.35 -0.27 -13.36
N GLN A 76 -0.70 -0.13 -14.51
CA GLN A 76 -1.31 0.48 -15.68
C GLN A 76 -2.42 -0.43 -16.22
N THR A 77 -3.57 0.14 -16.55
CA THR A 77 -4.68 -0.60 -17.18
C THR A 77 -4.21 -1.29 -18.45
N GLY A 78 -4.43 -2.61 -18.53
CA GLY A 78 -4.00 -3.44 -19.66
C GLY A 78 -2.53 -3.83 -19.66
N ALA A 79 -1.73 -3.46 -18.64
CA ALA A 79 -0.39 -3.99 -18.45
C ALA A 79 -0.43 -5.40 -17.85
N PRO A 80 0.45 -6.33 -18.27
CA PRO A 80 0.55 -7.62 -17.61
C PRO A 80 1.11 -7.44 -16.20
N HIS A 81 0.74 -8.35 -15.29
CA HIS A 81 1.25 -8.32 -13.92
C HIS A 81 2.72 -8.73 -13.91
N LEU A 82 3.56 -7.93 -13.25
CA LEU A 82 4.99 -8.20 -13.09
C LEU A 82 5.21 -8.92 -11.75
N THR A 83 5.82 -10.10 -11.80
CA THR A 83 6.08 -10.94 -10.64
C THR A 83 7.56 -11.31 -10.59
N ILE A 84 8.12 -11.45 -9.39
CA ILE A 84 9.49 -11.91 -9.19
C ILE A 84 9.44 -13.23 -8.44
N ARG A 85 10.12 -14.27 -8.94
CA ARG A 85 10.24 -15.55 -8.26
C ARG A 85 11.69 -16.03 -8.21
N SER A 86 12.07 -16.67 -7.11
CA SER A 86 13.38 -17.31 -6.97
C SER A 86 13.34 -18.70 -7.61
N VAL A 87 14.37 -19.04 -8.37
CA VAL A 87 14.54 -20.34 -9.04
C VAL A 87 15.99 -20.77 -8.90
N GLY A 88 16.25 -21.70 -7.98
CA GLY A 88 17.61 -22.12 -7.64
C GLY A 88 18.45 -20.95 -7.11
N GLY A 89 19.64 -20.74 -7.68
CA GLY A 89 20.51 -19.59 -7.39
C GLY A 89 20.20 -18.34 -8.22
N ASN A 90 19.05 -18.29 -8.90
CA ASN A 90 18.68 -17.23 -9.82
C ASN A 90 17.31 -16.64 -9.47
N VAL A 91 17.00 -15.51 -10.09
CA VAL A 91 15.71 -14.85 -10.01
C VAL A 91 15.10 -14.79 -11.40
N GLN A 92 13.81 -15.09 -11.50
CA GLN A 92 13.03 -14.87 -12.72
C GLN A 92 12.11 -13.67 -12.51
N VAL A 93 12.16 -12.73 -13.43
CA VAL A 93 11.21 -11.63 -13.54
C VAL A 93 10.21 -12.01 -14.62
N VAL A 94 8.96 -12.17 -14.22
CA VAL A 94 7.90 -12.88 -14.96
C VAL A 94 6.74 -11.94 -15.24
N TRP A 95 6.21 -11.98 -16.46
CA TRP A 95 4.97 -11.31 -16.84
C TRP A 95 4.17 -12.11 -17.87
N GLY A 96 2.93 -11.71 -18.14
CA GLY A 96 2.05 -12.41 -19.09
C GLY A 96 2.59 -12.38 -20.53
N SER A 97 2.56 -13.53 -21.21
CA SER A 97 2.90 -13.67 -22.64
C SER A 97 1.76 -13.23 -23.58
N ASN A 98 0.54 -13.15 -23.05
CA ASN A 98 -0.69 -12.83 -23.77
C ASN A 98 -0.89 -11.32 -24.04
N VAL A 99 -0.06 -10.45 -23.46
CA VAL A 99 -0.12 -9.00 -23.67
C VAL A 99 1.18 -8.53 -24.34
N PRO A 100 1.20 -8.40 -25.68
CA PRO A 100 2.39 -7.94 -26.40
C PRO A 100 2.61 -6.43 -26.20
N GLY A 101 3.77 -5.93 -26.66
CA GLY A 101 4.08 -4.49 -26.64
C GLY A 101 4.61 -3.98 -25.31
N TRP A 102 5.22 -4.84 -24.50
CA TRP A 102 5.85 -4.48 -23.23
C TRP A 102 7.32 -4.89 -23.22
N VAL A 103 8.18 -4.00 -22.75
CA VAL A 103 9.60 -4.25 -22.51
C VAL A 103 9.91 -4.14 -21.02
N LEU A 104 10.77 -5.02 -20.53
CA LEU A 104 11.23 -4.97 -19.15
C LEU A 104 12.29 -3.86 -19.00
N GLN A 105 12.13 -3.04 -17.97
CA GLN A 105 13.16 -2.08 -17.56
C GLN A 105 13.67 -2.39 -16.16
N ALA A 106 14.93 -2.02 -15.90
CA ALA A 106 15.57 -2.16 -14.60
C ALA A 106 16.23 -0.85 -14.14
N ASN A 107 16.30 -0.68 -12.82
CA ASN A 107 17.08 0.35 -12.14
C ASN A 107 17.78 -0.28 -10.92
N ASN A 108 19.07 -0.01 -10.74
CA ASN A 108 19.91 -0.62 -9.70
C ASN A 108 20.07 0.27 -8.45
N THR A 109 19.45 1.45 -8.44
CA THR A 109 19.63 2.45 -7.38
C THR A 109 18.36 2.61 -6.57
N ASP A 110 17.25 2.96 -7.22
CA ASP A 110 16.00 3.34 -6.57
C ASP A 110 14.77 3.20 -7.50
N LEU A 111 13.61 3.67 -7.01
CA LEU A 111 12.34 3.74 -7.73
C LEU A 111 12.08 5.13 -8.36
N ALA A 112 13.07 6.03 -8.39
CA ALA A 112 12.90 7.34 -8.99
C ALA A 112 12.55 7.19 -10.49
N PRO A 113 11.80 8.12 -11.10
CA PRO A 113 11.38 8.01 -12.50
C PRO A 113 12.56 8.08 -13.49
N GLU A 114 13.69 8.60 -13.05
CA GLU A 114 14.94 8.72 -13.81
C GLU A 114 15.71 7.39 -13.85
N ASN A 115 16.63 7.23 -14.80
CA ASN A 115 17.61 6.12 -14.87
C ASN A 115 17.08 4.69 -15.08
N TRP A 116 15.83 4.51 -15.51
CA TRP A 116 15.33 3.20 -15.94
C TRP A 116 15.84 2.84 -17.34
N LEU A 117 16.49 1.68 -17.46
CA LEU A 117 17.05 1.19 -18.71
C LEU A 117 16.31 -0.06 -19.18
N ASP A 118 16.10 -0.18 -20.50
CA ASP A 118 15.54 -1.39 -21.09
C ASP A 118 16.51 -2.56 -20.87
N VAL A 119 15.99 -3.67 -20.35
CA VAL A 119 16.77 -4.88 -20.14
C VAL A 119 16.99 -5.56 -21.50
N ALA A 120 18.26 -5.75 -21.85
CA ALA A 120 18.64 -6.51 -23.03
C ALA A 120 18.34 -8.01 -22.82
N GLY A 121 17.77 -8.65 -23.85
CA GLY A 121 17.51 -10.08 -23.85
C GLY A 121 16.12 -10.42 -24.42
N THR A 122 15.99 -11.63 -24.95
CA THR A 122 14.70 -12.16 -25.40
C THR A 122 14.05 -12.95 -24.26
N PRO A 123 12.83 -12.60 -23.82
CA PRO A 123 12.13 -13.36 -22.79
C PRO A 123 11.91 -14.81 -23.21
N THR A 124 12.12 -15.74 -22.29
CA THR A 124 11.74 -17.14 -22.49
C THR A 124 10.23 -17.26 -22.25
N VAL A 125 9.50 -17.82 -23.23
CA VAL A 125 8.05 -18.02 -23.13
C VAL A 125 7.76 -19.43 -22.63
N MET A 126 6.93 -19.55 -21.61
CA MET A 126 6.47 -20.81 -21.03
C MET A 126 4.96 -20.75 -20.80
N GLY A 127 4.19 -21.16 -21.81
CA GLY A 127 2.73 -21.07 -21.76
C GLY A 127 2.24 -19.63 -21.68
N ALA A 128 1.45 -19.32 -20.65
CA ALA A 128 0.87 -18.00 -20.41
C ALA A 128 1.85 -16.98 -19.80
N GLU A 129 3.05 -17.42 -19.41
CA GLU A 129 4.08 -16.58 -18.83
C GLU A 129 5.27 -16.42 -19.78
N GLN A 130 5.95 -15.29 -19.65
CA GLN A 130 7.28 -15.07 -20.19
C GLN A 130 8.17 -14.46 -19.11
N PHE A 131 9.47 -14.73 -19.18
CA PHE A 131 10.39 -14.26 -18.15
C PHE A 131 11.79 -13.99 -18.67
N LEU A 132 12.50 -13.13 -17.96
CA LEU A 132 13.95 -12.98 -18.03
C LEU A 132 14.57 -13.48 -16.73
N GLN A 133 15.69 -14.19 -16.85
CA GLN A 133 16.42 -14.75 -15.72
C GLN A 133 17.65 -13.92 -15.39
N PHE A 134 17.84 -13.65 -14.11
CA PHE A 134 18.95 -12.88 -13.56
C PHE A 134 19.66 -13.72 -12.51
N ALA A 135 20.98 -13.55 -12.40
CA ALA A 135 21.71 -14.12 -11.28
C ALA A 135 21.21 -13.48 -9.97
N ALA A 136 21.01 -14.29 -8.93
CA ALA A 136 20.74 -13.76 -7.60
C ALA A 136 22.05 -13.17 -7.03
N GLY A 137 22.33 -11.91 -7.38
CA GLY A 137 23.45 -11.15 -6.85
C GLY A 137 23.11 -10.44 -5.53
N GLY A 138 24.14 -10.04 -4.78
CA GLY A 138 23.96 -9.11 -3.68
C GLY A 138 23.63 -7.71 -4.21
N GLY A 139 22.67 -7.02 -3.59
CA GLY A 139 22.26 -5.66 -3.97
C GLY A 139 20.75 -5.50 -4.12
N ARG A 140 20.32 -4.35 -4.61
CA ARG A 140 18.92 -4.05 -4.92
C ARG A 140 18.79 -3.78 -6.42
N VAL A 141 17.78 -4.38 -7.03
CA VAL A 141 17.39 -4.12 -8.42
C VAL A 141 15.88 -3.97 -8.44
N PHE A 142 15.40 -2.92 -9.09
CA PHE A 142 14.00 -2.61 -9.27
C PHE A 142 13.61 -2.90 -10.72
N PHE A 143 12.41 -3.43 -10.92
CA PHE A 143 11.92 -3.82 -12.23
C PHE A 143 10.56 -3.17 -12.51
N ARG A 144 10.34 -2.77 -13.76
CA ARG A 144 9.03 -2.31 -14.26
C ARG A 144 8.82 -2.74 -15.69
N LEU A 145 7.58 -2.75 -16.15
CA LEU A 145 7.25 -2.90 -17.55
C LEU A 145 6.96 -1.53 -18.17
N ARG A 146 7.53 -1.29 -19.35
CA ARG A 146 7.27 -0.09 -20.16
C ARG A 146 6.56 -0.51 -21.44
N LYS A 147 5.51 0.21 -21.80
CA LYS A 147 4.82 0.02 -23.07
C LYS A 147 5.71 0.50 -24.22
N LEU A 148 5.81 -0.31 -25.27
CA LEU A 148 6.49 0.04 -26.53
C LEU A 148 5.67 1.03 -27.36
#